data_AF-A0A024TM56-F1
#
_entry.id   AF-A0A024TM56-F1
#
_cell.length_a   1.000
_cell.length_b   1.000
_cell.length_c   1.000
_cell.angle_alpha   90.00
_cell.angle_beta   90.00
_cell.angle_gamma   90.00
#
_symmetry.space_group_name_H-M   'P 1'
#
loop_
_entity.id
_entity.type
_entity.pdbx_description
1 polymer ?
#
loop_
_entity_poly.entity_id
_entity_poly.type
_entity_poly.pdbx_seq_one_letter_code
_entity_poly.pdbx_strand_id
1 'polypeptide(L)'
;MVNPLTRCMEDYCLPPYATFHTDDIVPAVRTALAEYALDLNALEDDLMDAGESNLCWESVMDRLEIIDDPLRRISMFLEHLRSVVDSPDLRAADAEIQPEILAMNNRRDQSDVVFQAMQRLRSRADFNTAFTTEQQRILTRKVLHATLNGAALGPCVKERFNEISVRLETLKMKFSENLMDAMNAFSRIVHDKHELQGLSDATLAHLAQNAVADGHKEATAATGPWKLSLEYPVYMPVMKQCSHRHTREILFRAFVTTASTPPFDNSPVVQEMLELRQARAQLLGFQTYAELSLQDKMAPSVEVVEDMLNDLRDKCLPLSKAELDEVEAFANAHGHISRLEHWDTAYWSEALRKARFDVDDELINPYFPFPRVLEGVFQLASHLFGLHFEAADGQEEIWHPDVRFIQVRDMDEPDTPVVGHFYLDPYARPCQKNIGTWCDAIAYRSKVLRTDKAPVRLPVFCLALNQTPPVDSTTGLMSIDDVLSLVHMFGHGLRMLLTTADYSAASSMDAVEWDAIDIPSQFLSHFCDRRGSWRGDLSKT
;
A
#
# COMPACT_ATOMS: atom_id res chain seq x y z
N MET A 1 33.28 9.71 5.32
CA MET A 1 32.00 10.44 5.27
C MET A 1 30.99 9.60 6.02
N VAL A 2 30.12 10.20 6.84
CA VAL A 2 29.03 9.48 7.50
C VAL A 2 28.06 9.05 6.41
N ASN A 3 27.59 7.81 6.47
CA ASN A 3 26.62 7.26 5.53
C ASN A 3 25.34 8.14 5.53
N PRO A 4 24.83 8.58 4.36
CA PRO A 4 23.67 9.47 4.28
C PRO A 4 22.42 8.93 5.00
N LEU A 5 22.16 7.63 4.91
CA LEU A 5 21.01 6.99 5.57
C LEU A 5 21.18 6.97 7.09
N THR A 6 22.38 6.67 7.60
CA THR A 6 22.66 6.76 9.04
C THR A 6 22.41 8.16 9.56
N ARG A 7 22.96 9.18 8.88
CA ARG A 7 22.77 10.58 9.26
C ARG A 7 21.29 10.98 9.23
N CYS A 8 20.54 10.52 8.23
CA CYS A 8 19.11 10.79 8.14
C CYS A 8 18.33 10.27 9.36
N MET A 9 18.73 9.11 9.89
CA MET A 9 18.13 8.57 11.10
C MET A 9 18.46 9.43 12.32
N GLU A 10 19.74 9.79 12.52
CA GLU A 10 20.22 10.64 13.61
C GLU A 10 19.58 12.04 13.62
N ASP A 11 19.46 12.67 12.44
CA ASP A 11 18.92 14.02 12.26
C ASP A 11 17.37 14.04 12.27
N TYR A 12 16.71 12.88 12.35
CA TYR A 12 15.25 12.74 12.25
C TYR A 12 14.62 13.41 11.00
N CYS A 13 15.37 13.47 9.89
CA CYS A 13 14.92 14.10 8.64
C CYS A 13 14.28 13.09 7.67
N LEU A 14 13.77 13.56 6.53
CA LEU A 14 13.24 12.65 5.51
C LEU A 14 14.36 11.96 4.73
N PRO A 15 14.09 10.79 4.13
CA PRO A 15 15.13 10.00 3.49
C PRO A 15 15.82 10.73 2.33
N PRO A 16 17.15 10.56 2.18
CA PRO A 16 17.96 11.22 1.16
C PRO A 16 17.82 10.52 -0.21
N TYR A 17 16.61 10.52 -0.78
CA TYR A 17 16.26 9.76 -1.98
C TYR A 17 17.10 10.07 -3.23
N ALA A 18 17.66 11.29 -3.34
CA ALA A 18 18.43 11.72 -4.51
C ALA A 18 19.94 11.51 -4.31
N THR A 19 20.42 11.44 -3.06
CA THR A 19 21.85 11.40 -2.74
C THR A 19 22.34 10.07 -2.19
N PHE A 20 21.45 9.14 -1.80
CA PHE A 20 21.85 7.79 -1.37
C PHE A 20 22.22 6.88 -2.55
N HIS A 21 23.04 5.88 -2.28
CA HIS A 21 23.33 4.77 -3.18
C HIS A 21 22.91 3.43 -2.55
N THR A 22 22.62 2.41 -3.37
CA THR A 22 22.27 1.07 -2.88
C THR A 22 23.35 0.47 -1.97
N ASP A 23 24.62 0.77 -2.24
CA ASP A 23 25.76 0.36 -1.42
C ASP A 23 25.76 0.98 -0.02
N ASP A 24 25.00 2.05 0.20
CA ASP A 24 24.82 2.67 1.52
C ASP A 24 23.84 1.89 2.42
N ILE A 25 22.97 1.04 1.85
CA ILE A 25 21.89 0.36 2.59
C ILE A 25 22.47 -0.58 3.65
N VAL A 26 23.28 -1.55 3.22
CA VAL A 26 23.79 -2.60 4.11
C VAL A 26 24.62 -2.02 5.26
N PRO A 27 25.58 -1.09 5.03
CA PRO A 27 26.29 -0.43 6.12
C PRO A 27 25.37 0.35 7.07
N ALA A 28 24.41 1.12 6.55
CA ALA A 28 23.52 1.93 7.37
C ALA A 28 22.62 1.07 8.28
N VAL A 29 22.06 -0.01 7.73
CA VAL A 29 21.23 -0.94 8.49
C VAL A 29 22.06 -1.64 9.56
N ARG A 30 23.27 -2.12 9.25
CA ARG A 30 24.15 -2.77 10.24
C ARG A 30 24.54 -1.82 11.37
N THR A 31 24.77 -0.55 11.08
CA THR A 31 24.97 0.48 12.11
C THR A 31 23.72 0.63 12.98
N ALA A 32 22.55 0.80 12.37
CA ALA A 32 21.29 0.94 13.12
C ALA A 32 20.98 -0.32 13.96
N LEU A 33 21.28 -1.52 13.47
CA LEU A 33 21.13 -2.77 14.22
C LEU A 33 22.08 -2.83 15.43
N ALA A 34 23.32 -2.39 15.28
CA ALA A 34 24.29 -2.36 16.37
C ALA A 34 23.89 -1.36 17.46
N GLU A 35 23.42 -0.18 17.07
CA GLU A 35 22.90 0.85 17.98
C GLU A 35 21.63 0.37 18.69
N TYR A 36 20.67 -0.17 17.93
CA TYR A 36 19.46 -0.76 18.51
C TYR A 36 19.81 -1.83 19.54
N ALA A 37 20.73 -2.75 19.21
CA ALA A 37 21.13 -3.81 20.15
C ALA A 37 21.76 -3.25 21.42
N LEU A 38 22.59 -2.21 21.31
CA LEU A 38 23.18 -1.53 22.47
C LEU A 38 22.10 -0.89 23.34
N ASP A 39 21.19 -0.12 22.74
CA ASP A 39 20.16 0.61 23.47
C ASP A 39 19.10 -0.31 24.07
N LEU A 40 18.74 -1.40 23.37
CA LEU A 40 17.86 -2.43 23.90
C LEU A 40 18.49 -3.11 25.12
N ASN A 41 19.77 -3.47 25.07
CA ASN A 41 20.46 -4.07 26.22
C ASN A 41 20.49 -3.10 27.41
N ALA A 42 20.78 -1.82 27.16
CA ALA A 42 20.77 -0.80 28.21
C ALA A 42 19.37 -0.61 28.82
N LEU A 43 18.31 -0.63 28.00
CA LEU A 43 16.93 -0.63 28.48
C LEU A 43 16.64 -1.87 29.33
N GLU A 44 17.03 -3.07 28.87
CA GLU A 44 16.82 -4.31 29.62
C GLU A 44 17.52 -4.28 30.97
N ASP A 45 18.78 -3.84 31.03
CA ASP A 45 19.54 -3.68 32.28
C ASP A 45 18.83 -2.71 33.25
N ASP A 46 18.43 -1.54 32.77
CA ASP A 46 17.71 -0.55 33.57
C ASP A 46 16.37 -1.10 34.10
N LEU A 47 15.64 -1.88 33.30
CA LEU A 47 14.36 -2.47 33.67
C LEU A 47 14.50 -3.64 34.65
N MET A 48 15.61 -4.38 34.59
CA MET A 48 15.93 -5.43 35.57
C MET A 48 16.25 -4.84 36.95
N ASP A 49 16.96 -3.70 36.98
CA ASP A 49 17.31 -3.00 38.21
C ASP A 49 16.16 -2.13 38.77
N ALA A 50 15.16 -1.81 37.95
CA ALA A 50 14.01 -1.02 38.35
C ALA A 50 13.09 -1.76 39.35
N GLY A 51 13.02 -1.25 40.58
CA GLY A 51 11.96 -1.60 41.52
C GLY A 51 10.57 -1.10 41.07
N GLU A 52 9.50 -1.60 41.71
CA GLU A 52 8.11 -1.26 41.33
C GLU A 52 7.81 0.25 41.31
N SER A 53 8.46 1.04 42.17
CA SER A 53 8.27 2.50 42.24
C SER A 53 8.90 3.28 41.08
N ASN A 54 9.82 2.67 40.33
CA ASN A 54 10.58 3.35 39.27
C ASN A 54 10.10 3.00 37.85
N LEU A 55 9.12 2.09 37.73
CA LEU A 55 8.53 1.70 36.46
C LEU A 55 7.38 2.65 36.09
N CYS A 56 7.60 3.51 35.09
CA CYS A 56 6.63 4.48 34.59
C CYS A 56 6.50 4.40 33.07
N TRP A 57 5.60 5.20 32.49
CA TRP A 57 5.38 5.21 31.04
C TRP A 57 6.66 5.59 30.29
N GLU A 58 7.32 6.65 30.76
CA GLU A 58 8.49 7.24 30.12
C GLU A 58 9.69 6.26 30.15
N SER A 59 9.90 5.56 31.26
CA SER A 59 11.02 4.62 31.39
C SER A 59 10.86 3.32 30.61
N VAL A 60 9.65 3.03 30.11
CA VAL A 60 9.36 1.83 29.31
C VAL A 60 8.93 2.23 27.89
N MET A 61 7.76 2.83 27.74
CA MET A 61 7.09 3.01 26.46
C MET A 61 7.72 4.12 25.62
N ASP A 62 8.06 5.27 26.21
CA ASP A 62 8.71 6.35 25.45
C ASP A 62 10.13 5.93 25.03
N ARG A 63 10.88 5.29 25.94
CA ARG A 63 12.20 4.73 25.61
C ARG A 63 12.12 3.69 24.49
N LEU A 64 11.15 2.78 24.53
CA LEU A 64 10.95 1.81 23.45
C LEU A 64 10.66 2.51 22.12
N GLU A 65 9.81 3.55 22.11
CA GLU A 65 9.53 4.29 20.88
C GLU A 65 10.80 4.94 20.30
N ILE A 66 11.66 5.50 21.14
CA ILE A 66 12.95 6.11 20.73
C ILE A 66 13.90 5.04 20.16
N ILE A 67 14.03 3.90 20.83
CA ILE A 67 14.92 2.81 20.42
C ILE A 67 14.42 2.15 19.13
N ASP A 68 13.11 1.97 19.01
CA ASP A 68 12.49 1.29 17.87
C ASP A 68 12.57 2.14 16.57
N ASP A 69 12.60 3.47 16.69
CA ASP A 69 12.35 4.38 15.56
C ASP A 69 13.38 4.31 14.42
N PRO A 70 14.71 4.30 14.67
CA PRO A 70 15.71 4.29 13.59
C PRO A 70 15.59 3.07 12.67
N LEU A 71 15.55 1.86 13.25
CA LEU A 71 15.43 0.62 12.47
C LEU A 71 14.10 0.54 11.74
N ARG A 72 13.02 1.01 12.38
CA ARG A 72 11.69 1.09 11.77
C ARG A 72 11.68 2.02 10.56
N ARG A 73 12.26 3.22 10.67
CA ARG A 73 12.33 4.19 9.57
C ARG A 73 13.16 3.68 8.39
N ILE A 74 14.29 3.02 8.66
CA ILE A 74 15.08 2.38 7.60
C ILE A 74 14.26 1.27 6.92
N SER A 75 13.55 0.44 7.69
CA SER A 75 12.71 -0.63 7.13
C SER A 75 11.59 -0.06 6.24
N MET A 76 10.90 0.99 6.70
CA MET A 76 9.88 1.70 5.92
C MET A 76 10.45 2.32 4.63
N PHE A 77 11.67 2.87 4.70
CA PHE A 77 12.37 3.39 3.53
C PHE A 77 12.66 2.28 2.49
N LEU A 78 13.17 1.13 2.92
CA LEU A 78 13.44 -0.01 2.03
C LEU A 78 12.15 -0.59 1.43
N GLU A 79 11.11 -0.76 2.25
CA GLU A 79 9.76 -1.14 1.79
C GLU A 79 9.24 -0.18 0.72
N HIS A 80 9.34 1.12 0.97
CA HIS A 80 8.92 2.13 0.03
C HIS A 80 9.70 2.04 -1.29
N LEU A 81 11.04 2.00 -1.25
CA LEU A 81 11.86 1.90 -2.48
C LEU A 81 11.53 0.66 -3.31
N ARG A 82 11.33 -0.50 -2.66
CA ARG A 82 10.91 -1.74 -3.35
C ARG A 82 9.56 -1.57 -4.06
N SER A 83 8.70 -0.68 -3.57
CA SER A 83 7.39 -0.43 -4.17
C SER A 83 7.42 0.57 -5.33
N VAL A 84 8.38 1.50 -5.37
CA VAL A 84 8.37 2.62 -6.35
C VAL A 84 9.55 2.66 -7.32
N VAL A 85 10.70 2.08 -6.97
CA VAL A 85 11.95 2.08 -7.75
C VAL A 85 12.76 0.79 -7.57
N ASP A 86 12.09 -0.36 -7.70
CA ASP A 86 12.70 -1.68 -7.64
C ASP A 86 13.86 -1.84 -8.65
N SER A 87 14.92 -2.54 -8.22
CA SER A 87 16.11 -2.80 -9.03
C SER A 87 16.87 -4.03 -8.54
N PRO A 88 17.66 -4.71 -9.41
CA PRO A 88 18.46 -5.86 -8.99
C PRO A 88 19.41 -5.56 -7.82
N ASP A 89 20.02 -4.37 -7.80
CA ASP A 89 20.95 -3.96 -6.73
C ASP A 89 20.21 -3.72 -5.40
N LEU A 90 19.01 -3.11 -5.45
CA LEU A 90 18.15 -2.97 -4.28
C LEU A 90 17.70 -4.34 -3.74
N ARG A 91 17.24 -5.25 -4.61
CA ARG A 91 16.84 -6.60 -4.23
C ARG A 91 17.99 -7.37 -3.58
N ALA A 92 19.20 -7.23 -4.10
CA ALA A 92 20.39 -7.89 -3.54
C ALA A 92 20.74 -7.34 -2.14
N ALA A 93 20.73 -6.02 -1.96
CA ALA A 93 20.98 -5.39 -0.66
C ALA A 93 19.91 -5.78 0.38
N ASP A 94 18.64 -5.79 -0.02
CA ASP A 94 17.52 -6.19 0.83
C ASP A 94 17.60 -7.67 1.23
N ALA A 95 17.89 -8.57 0.27
CA ALA A 95 18.05 -9.99 0.53
C ALA A 95 19.23 -10.30 1.48
N GLU A 96 20.30 -9.52 1.44
CA GLU A 96 21.43 -9.64 2.37
C GLU A 96 21.01 -9.29 3.80
N ILE A 97 20.28 -8.18 3.98
CA ILE A 97 20.08 -7.57 5.29
C ILE A 97 18.78 -7.96 5.99
N GLN A 98 17.76 -8.36 5.24
CA GLN A 98 16.44 -8.67 5.78
C GLN A 98 16.44 -9.76 6.88
N PRO A 99 17.25 -10.84 6.79
CA PRO A 99 17.37 -11.79 7.89
C PRO A 99 17.89 -11.16 9.20
N GLU A 100 18.81 -10.21 9.11
CA GLU A 100 19.38 -9.51 10.27
C GLU A 100 18.33 -8.57 10.91
N ILE A 101 17.58 -7.82 10.11
CA ILE A 101 16.47 -6.97 10.56
C ILE A 101 15.42 -7.81 11.31
N LEU A 102 14.99 -8.92 10.70
CA LEU A 102 13.97 -9.78 11.29
C LEU A 102 14.44 -10.46 12.58
N ALA A 103 15.70 -10.90 12.63
CA ALA A 103 16.27 -11.46 13.86
C ALA A 103 16.26 -10.43 15.00
N MET A 104 16.57 -9.16 14.71
CA MET A 104 16.56 -8.10 15.70
C MET A 104 15.15 -7.74 16.17
N ASN A 105 14.19 -7.62 15.24
CA ASN A 105 12.78 -7.40 15.59
C ASN A 105 12.24 -8.54 16.47
N ASN A 106 12.54 -9.81 16.12
CA ASN A 106 12.15 -10.95 16.94
C ASN A 106 12.80 -10.91 18.33
N ARG A 107 14.09 -10.54 18.45
CA ARG A 107 14.77 -10.37 19.74
C ARG A 107 14.03 -9.35 20.62
N ARG A 108 13.71 -8.19 20.06
CA ARG A 108 13.01 -7.13 20.80
C ARG A 108 11.60 -7.54 21.20
N ASP A 109 10.82 -8.10 20.29
CA ASP A 109 9.45 -8.51 20.57
C ASP A 109 9.35 -9.69 21.56
N GLN A 110 10.39 -10.53 21.62
CA GLN A 110 10.48 -11.68 22.51
C GLN A 110 11.33 -11.42 23.76
N SER A 111 11.74 -10.18 24.02
CA SER A 111 12.46 -9.79 25.23
C SER A 111 11.57 -10.03 26.45
N ASP A 112 11.96 -11.00 27.29
CA ASP A 112 11.21 -11.35 28.49
C ASP A 112 11.19 -10.18 29.49
N VAL A 113 12.28 -9.39 29.55
CA VAL A 113 12.40 -8.24 30.45
C VAL A 113 11.42 -7.14 30.04
N VAL A 114 11.43 -6.76 28.76
CA VAL A 114 10.51 -5.73 28.23
C VAL A 114 9.07 -6.19 28.32
N PHE A 115 8.79 -7.45 27.96
CA PHE A 115 7.45 -8.02 28.05
C PHE A 115 6.91 -8.03 29.49
N GLN A 116 7.74 -8.40 30.47
CA GLN A 116 7.37 -8.34 31.89
C GLN A 116 7.16 -6.91 32.38
N ALA A 117 8.00 -5.96 31.96
CA ALA A 117 7.83 -4.55 32.29
C ALA A 117 6.48 -4.00 31.78
N MET A 118 6.13 -4.27 30.53
CA MET A 118 4.83 -3.90 29.97
C MET A 118 3.65 -4.54 30.72
N GLN A 119 3.77 -5.83 31.09
CA GLN A 119 2.74 -6.50 31.89
C GLN A 119 2.60 -5.93 33.31
N ARG A 120 3.71 -5.57 33.96
CA ARG A 120 3.71 -4.90 35.27
C ARG A 120 3.01 -3.55 35.18
N LEU A 121 3.33 -2.72 34.17
CA LEU A 121 2.60 -1.47 33.93
C LEU A 121 1.10 -1.70 33.72
N ARG A 122 0.73 -2.73 32.93
CA ARG A 122 -0.66 -3.03 32.60
C ARG A 122 -1.48 -3.55 33.80
N SER A 123 -0.82 -4.20 34.75
CA SER A 123 -1.42 -4.82 35.93
C SER A 123 -1.46 -3.91 37.18
N ARG A 124 -0.95 -2.68 37.08
CA ARG A 124 -1.05 -1.69 38.16
C ARG A 124 -2.51 -1.43 38.56
N ALA A 125 -2.75 -1.31 39.86
CA ALA A 125 -4.08 -1.04 40.39
C ALA A 125 -4.65 0.32 39.94
N ASP A 126 -3.78 1.30 39.67
CA ASP A 126 -4.13 2.65 39.22
C ASP A 126 -4.14 2.80 37.69
N PHE A 127 -3.96 1.73 36.91
CA PHE A 127 -3.79 1.78 35.44
C PHE A 127 -4.85 2.62 34.72
N ASN A 128 -6.14 2.43 35.05
CA ASN A 128 -7.24 3.14 34.40
C ASN A 128 -7.33 4.63 34.78
N THR A 129 -6.68 5.04 35.88
CA THR A 129 -6.66 6.43 36.37
C THR A 129 -5.34 7.14 36.12
N ALA A 130 -4.23 6.41 35.99
CA ALA A 130 -2.89 6.93 35.81
C ALA A 130 -2.53 7.17 34.33
N PHE A 131 -3.13 6.42 33.40
CA PHE A 131 -2.83 6.50 31.97
C PHE A 131 -4.01 7.03 31.17
N THR A 132 -3.73 7.77 30.09
CA THR A 132 -4.75 8.23 29.14
C THR A 132 -5.36 7.06 28.38
N THR A 133 -6.53 7.23 27.77
CA THR A 133 -7.15 6.19 26.93
C THR A 133 -6.22 5.71 25.80
N GLU A 134 -5.44 6.63 25.21
CA GLU A 134 -4.44 6.33 24.18
C GLU A 134 -3.35 5.41 24.74
N GLN A 135 -2.75 5.77 25.87
CA GLN A 135 -1.72 4.98 26.54
C GLN A 135 -2.24 3.59 26.94
N GLN A 136 -3.48 3.53 27.44
CA GLN A 136 -4.11 2.26 27.82
C GLN A 136 -4.28 1.33 26.61
N ARG A 137 -4.69 1.87 25.46
CA ARG A 137 -4.84 1.13 24.21
C ARG A 137 -3.50 0.66 23.67
N ILE A 138 -2.51 1.55 23.60
CA ILE A 138 -1.14 1.23 23.16
C ILE A 138 -0.57 0.08 23.98
N LEU A 139 -0.59 0.19 25.31
CA LEU A 139 0.00 -0.84 26.16
C LEU A 139 -0.73 -2.19 26.02
N THR A 140 -2.07 -2.16 25.95
CA THR A 140 -2.87 -3.37 25.75
C THR A 140 -2.52 -4.06 24.43
N ARG A 141 -2.45 -3.30 23.32
CA ARG A 141 -2.07 -3.86 22.00
C ARG A 141 -0.63 -4.32 21.95
N LYS A 142 0.32 -3.59 22.54
CA LYS A 142 1.75 -4.01 22.58
C LYS A 142 1.96 -5.31 23.36
N VAL A 143 1.26 -5.52 24.48
CA VAL A 143 1.29 -6.79 25.23
C VAL A 143 0.68 -7.92 24.40
N LEU A 144 -0.43 -7.67 23.71
CA LEU A 144 -1.04 -8.63 22.79
C LEU A 144 -0.07 -9.00 21.66
N HIS A 145 0.48 -8.03 20.95
CA HIS A 145 1.42 -8.26 19.84
C HIS A 145 2.67 -9.02 20.28
N ALA A 146 3.27 -8.68 21.42
CA ALA A 146 4.39 -9.44 21.97
C ALA A 146 4.00 -10.92 22.22
N THR A 147 2.80 -11.15 22.74
CA THR A 147 2.27 -12.52 22.93
C THR A 147 2.11 -13.25 21.59
N LEU A 148 1.53 -12.60 20.58
CA LEU A 148 1.35 -13.15 19.23
C LEU A 148 2.66 -13.26 18.42
N ASN A 149 3.73 -12.60 18.88
CA ASN A 149 5.10 -12.74 18.39
C ASN A 149 5.94 -13.70 19.23
N GLY A 150 5.30 -14.44 20.14
CA GLY A 150 5.91 -15.57 20.83
C GLY A 150 6.69 -15.21 22.10
N ALA A 151 6.52 -14.00 22.65
CA ALA A 151 7.20 -13.60 23.89
C ALA A 151 6.95 -14.56 25.06
N ALA A 152 5.73 -15.13 25.14
CA ALA A 152 5.34 -16.08 26.18
C ALA A 152 5.75 -17.54 25.91
N LEU A 153 6.38 -17.84 24.76
CA LEU A 153 6.76 -19.20 24.40
C LEU A 153 8.05 -19.65 25.12
N GLY A 154 8.19 -20.96 25.37
CA GLY A 154 9.43 -21.52 25.90
C GLY A 154 10.58 -21.47 24.87
N PRO A 155 11.87 -21.51 25.29
CA PRO A 155 13.02 -21.28 24.40
C PRO A 155 13.04 -22.13 23.12
N CYS A 156 12.77 -23.44 23.22
CA CYS A 156 12.74 -24.34 22.06
C CYS A 156 11.59 -24.02 21.09
N VAL A 157 10.45 -23.56 21.60
CA VAL A 157 9.29 -23.17 20.79
C VAL A 157 9.55 -21.81 20.12
N LYS A 158 10.22 -20.86 20.82
CA LYS A 158 10.68 -19.58 20.26
C LYS A 158 11.60 -19.79 19.06
N GLU A 159 12.56 -20.72 19.14
CA GLU A 159 13.47 -21.03 18.02
C GLU A 159 12.70 -21.45 16.76
N ARG A 160 11.79 -22.43 16.90
CA ARG A 160 10.94 -22.86 15.78
C ARG A 160 10.04 -21.75 15.26
N PHE A 161 9.48 -20.93 16.14
CA PHE A 161 8.68 -19.76 15.76
C PHE A 161 9.49 -18.78 14.90
N ASN A 162 10.75 -18.52 15.28
CA ASN A 162 11.63 -17.60 14.57
C ASN A 162 12.03 -18.15 13.19
N GLU A 163 12.34 -19.44 13.08
CA GLU A 163 12.58 -20.10 11.78
C GLU A 163 11.38 -19.93 10.83
N ILE A 164 10.17 -20.15 11.34
CA ILE A 164 8.93 -20.00 10.56
C ILE A 164 8.75 -18.55 10.11
N SER A 165 8.97 -17.58 11.01
CA SER A 165 8.85 -16.16 10.70
C SER A 165 9.84 -15.74 9.60
N VAL A 166 11.10 -16.18 9.68
CA VAL A 166 12.13 -15.93 8.66
C VAL A 166 11.71 -16.50 7.32
N ARG A 167 11.26 -17.76 7.31
CA ARG A 167 10.85 -18.42 6.06
C ARG A 167 9.62 -17.75 5.44
N LEU A 168 8.63 -17.35 6.25
CA LEU A 168 7.45 -16.63 5.77
C LEU A 168 7.82 -15.29 5.13
N GLU A 169 8.73 -14.51 5.71
CA GLU A 169 9.16 -13.25 5.08
C GLU A 169 9.92 -13.48 3.78
N THR A 170 10.80 -14.49 3.73
CA THR A 170 11.48 -14.88 2.47
C THR A 170 10.47 -15.26 1.39
N LEU A 171 9.43 -16.03 1.73
CA LEU A 171 8.40 -16.45 0.79
C LEU A 171 7.52 -15.29 0.32
N LYS A 172 7.21 -14.31 1.18
CA LYS A 172 6.47 -13.10 0.78
C LYS A 172 7.24 -12.27 -0.24
N MET A 173 8.54 -12.05 -0.01
CA MET A 173 9.40 -11.35 -0.97
C MET A 173 9.42 -12.10 -2.30
N LYS A 174 9.67 -13.42 -2.25
CA LYS A 174 9.69 -14.27 -3.44
C LYS A 174 8.36 -14.25 -4.20
N PHE A 175 7.23 -14.25 -3.49
CA PHE A 175 5.90 -14.16 -4.10
C PHE A 175 5.73 -12.86 -4.88
N SER A 176 6.10 -11.73 -4.27
CA SER A 176 6.00 -10.40 -4.88
C SER A 176 6.91 -10.26 -6.09
N GLU A 177 8.17 -10.69 -5.98
CA GLU A 177 9.14 -10.69 -7.08
C GLU A 177 8.66 -11.55 -8.25
N ASN A 178 8.21 -12.79 -7.98
CA ASN A 178 7.68 -13.67 -9.02
C ASN A 178 6.47 -13.05 -9.73
N LEU A 179 5.57 -12.40 -8.99
CA LEU A 179 4.40 -11.75 -9.57
C LEU A 179 4.81 -10.60 -10.49
N MET A 180 5.70 -9.73 -10.02
CA MET A 180 6.24 -8.60 -10.79
C MET A 180 6.95 -9.10 -12.06
N ASP A 181 7.88 -10.05 -11.91
CA ASP A 181 8.68 -10.56 -13.02
C ASP A 181 7.81 -11.33 -14.04
N ALA A 182 6.80 -12.08 -13.59
CA ALA A 182 5.85 -12.77 -14.47
C ALA A 182 4.98 -11.78 -15.28
N MET A 183 4.50 -10.71 -14.64
CA MET A 183 3.75 -9.65 -15.34
C MET A 183 4.61 -9.00 -16.43
N ASN A 184 5.86 -8.68 -16.11
CA ASN A 184 6.80 -8.02 -17.02
C ASN A 184 7.29 -8.93 -18.15
N ALA A 185 7.35 -10.25 -17.91
CA ALA A 185 7.78 -11.22 -18.92
C ALA A 185 6.78 -11.38 -20.07
N PHE A 186 5.50 -11.06 -19.87
CA PHE A 186 4.52 -11.12 -20.94
C PHE A 186 4.60 -9.87 -21.84
N SER A 187 4.85 -10.10 -23.11
CA SER A 187 4.76 -9.08 -24.16
C SER A 187 4.25 -9.73 -25.44
N ARG A 188 3.31 -9.06 -26.13
CA ARG A 188 2.89 -9.45 -27.48
C ARG A 188 2.92 -8.24 -28.39
N ILE A 189 3.77 -8.32 -29.42
CA ILE A 189 3.83 -7.34 -30.50
C ILE A 189 2.80 -7.69 -31.56
N VAL A 190 1.88 -6.77 -31.81
CA VAL A 190 0.83 -6.90 -32.82
C VAL A 190 1.17 -6.02 -34.01
N HIS A 191 1.21 -6.61 -35.20
CA HIS A 191 1.51 -5.91 -36.46
C HIS A 191 0.24 -5.64 -37.29
N ASP A 192 -0.76 -6.51 -37.18
CA ASP A 192 -2.03 -6.35 -37.90
C ASP A 192 -3.00 -5.49 -37.08
N LYS A 193 -3.34 -4.30 -37.59
CA LYS A 193 -4.28 -3.38 -36.95
C LYS A 193 -5.67 -4.01 -36.76
N HIS A 194 -6.05 -4.98 -37.61
CA HIS A 194 -7.33 -5.67 -37.51
C HIS A 194 -7.47 -6.46 -36.18
N GLU A 195 -6.36 -6.97 -35.63
CA GLU A 195 -6.36 -7.66 -34.33
C GLU A 195 -6.66 -6.73 -33.14
N LEU A 196 -6.65 -5.41 -33.37
CA LEU A 196 -6.90 -4.35 -32.39
C LEU A 196 -8.14 -3.51 -32.73
N GLN A 197 -9.00 -4.01 -33.62
CA GLN A 197 -10.22 -3.32 -33.98
C GLN A 197 -11.07 -3.01 -32.73
N GLY A 198 -11.63 -1.79 -32.68
CA GLY A 198 -12.46 -1.32 -31.58
C GLY A 198 -11.70 -0.57 -30.48
N LEU A 199 -10.37 -0.64 -30.43
CA LEU A 199 -9.58 0.17 -29.50
C LEU A 199 -9.63 1.66 -29.86
N SER A 200 -9.68 2.50 -28.84
CA SER A 200 -9.57 3.96 -28.97
C SER A 200 -8.22 4.39 -29.56
N ASP A 201 -8.18 5.58 -30.19
CA ASP A 201 -6.92 6.16 -30.68
C ASP A 201 -5.93 6.42 -29.53
N ALA A 202 -6.42 6.78 -28.35
CA ALA A 202 -5.60 6.96 -27.15
C ALA A 202 -4.95 5.64 -26.70
N THR A 203 -5.70 4.55 -26.69
CA THR A 203 -5.18 3.21 -26.38
C THR A 203 -4.14 2.80 -27.42
N LEU A 204 -4.44 2.94 -28.72
CA LEU A 204 -3.48 2.62 -29.79
C LEU A 204 -2.19 3.45 -29.69
N ALA A 205 -2.28 4.72 -29.32
CA ALA A 205 -1.10 5.56 -29.08
C ALA A 205 -0.25 5.04 -27.91
N HIS A 206 -0.89 4.67 -26.79
CA HIS A 206 -0.20 4.11 -25.64
C HIS A 206 0.50 2.78 -25.98
N LEU A 207 -0.17 1.86 -26.69
CA LEU A 207 0.43 0.60 -27.11
C LEU A 207 1.60 0.78 -28.09
N ALA A 208 1.52 1.78 -28.97
CA ALA A 208 2.62 2.12 -29.87
C ALA A 208 3.81 2.70 -29.10
N GLN A 209 3.58 3.56 -28.12
CA GLN A 209 4.64 4.08 -27.24
C GLN A 209 5.34 2.96 -26.47
N ASN A 210 4.57 1.99 -25.94
CA ASN A 210 5.14 0.81 -25.30
C ASN A 210 6.00 0.00 -26.28
N ALA A 211 5.61 -0.09 -27.55
CA ALA A 211 6.43 -0.72 -28.59
C ALA A 211 7.71 0.08 -28.91
N VAL A 212 7.65 1.42 -28.95
CA VAL A 212 8.83 2.28 -29.10
C VAL A 212 9.82 2.04 -27.96
N ALA A 213 9.34 2.00 -26.72
CA ALA A 213 10.14 1.71 -25.54
C ALA A 213 10.78 0.31 -25.60
N ASP A 214 10.14 -0.65 -26.28
CA ASP A 214 10.63 -2.02 -26.52
C ASP A 214 11.57 -2.13 -27.74
N GLY A 215 11.92 -1.00 -28.37
CA GLY A 215 12.86 -0.95 -29.48
C GLY A 215 12.24 -0.78 -30.87
N HIS A 216 10.91 -0.74 -30.99
CA HIS A 216 10.21 -0.50 -32.26
C HIS A 216 10.07 1.00 -32.54
N LYS A 217 11.19 1.68 -32.84
CA LYS A 217 11.28 3.14 -32.96
C LYS A 217 10.31 3.82 -33.92
N GLU A 218 9.88 3.12 -34.97
CA GLU A 218 8.97 3.63 -35.99
C GLU A 218 7.48 3.39 -35.64
N ALA A 219 7.19 2.83 -34.47
CA ALA A 219 5.82 2.53 -34.05
C ALA A 219 5.02 3.82 -33.85
N THR A 220 3.83 3.87 -34.47
CA THR A 220 2.86 4.94 -34.26
C THR A 220 1.47 4.37 -34.00
N ALA A 221 0.58 5.16 -33.42
CA ALA A 221 -0.82 4.77 -33.23
C ALA A 221 -1.49 4.31 -34.53
N ALA A 222 -1.10 4.90 -35.68
CA ALA A 222 -1.70 4.62 -36.98
C ALA A 222 -1.13 3.37 -37.66
N THR A 223 0.19 3.17 -37.59
CA THR A 223 0.91 2.17 -38.40
C THR A 223 1.46 0.99 -37.61
N GLY A 224 1.49 1.07 -36.28
CA GLY A 224 2.06 0.04 -35.42
C GLY A 224 3.58 -0.16 -35.63
N PRO A 225 4.17 -1.22 -35.06
CA PRO A 225 3.48 -2.23 -34.25
C PRO A 225 3.02 -1.72 -32.88
N TRP A 226 2.14 -2.48 -32.24
CA TRP A 226 1.58 -2.17 -30.91
C TRP A 226 1.99 -3.25 -29.91
N LYS A 227 2.45 -2.86 -28.72
CA LYS A 227 2.85 -3.80 -27.66
C LYS A 227 1.71 -3.98 -26.66
N LEU A 228 1.20 -5.19 -26.57
CA LEU A 228 0.28 -5.62 -25.50
C LEU A 228 1.09 -6.14 -24.31
N SER A 229 0.72 -5.70 -23.11
CA SER A 229 1.26 -6.12 -21.80
C SER A 229 0.11 -6.48 -20.85
N LEU A 230 0.43 -6.96 -19.65
CA LEU A 230 -0.56 -7.31 -18.62
C LEU A 230 -0.87 -6.15 -17.65
N GLU A 231 -0.22 -5.00 -17.83
CA GLU A 231 -0.48 -3.82 -17.00
C GLU A 231 -1.91 -3.35 -17.19
N TYR A 232 -2.57 -2.97 -16.10
CA TYR A 232 -3.99 -2.63 -16.10
C TYR A 232 -4.39 -1.55 -17.14
N PRO A 233 -3.59 -0.47 -17.37
CA PRO A 233 -3.87 0.51 -18.42
C PRO A 233 -3.83 -0.03 -19.85
N VAL A 234 -3.24 -1.21 -20.07
CA VAL A 234 -3.26 -1.93 -21.35
C VAL A 234 -4.33 -3.03 -21.33
N TYR A 235 -4.33 -3.85 -20.29
CA TYR A 235 -5.20 -5.01 -20.13
C TYR A 235 -6.67 -4.63 -20.22
N MET A 236 -7.14 -3.68 -19.40
CA MET A 236 -8.57 -3.39 -19.32
C MET A 236 -9.15 -2.75 -20.58
N PRO A 237 -8.51 -1.76 -21.23
CA PRO A 237 -9.00 -1.26 -22.51
C PRO A 237 -9.13 -2.36 -23.57
N VAL A 238 -8.17 -3.29 -23.65
CA VAL A 238 -8.27 -4.42 -24.58
C VAL A 238 -9.45 -5.33 -24.23
N MET A 239 -9.63 -5.65 -22.96
CA MET A 239 -10.74 -6.51 -22.53
C MET A 239 -12.12 -5.87 -22.73
N LYS A 240 -12.24 -4.53 -22.59
CA LYS A 240 -13.50 -3.79 -22.74
C LYS A 240 -13.82 -3.40 -24.20
N GLN A 241 -12.82 -3.07 -25.02
CA GLN A 241 -13.04 -2.40 -26.32
C GLN A 241 -12.67 -3.25 -27.54
N CYS A 242 -11.69 -4.15 -27.44
CA CYS A 242 -11.20 -4.88 -28.61
C CYS A 242 -12.25 -5.87 -29.12
N SER A 243 -12.76 -5.68 -30.34
CA SER A 243 -13.74 -6.57 -30.95
C SER A 243 -13.14 -7.92 -31.38
N HIS A 244 -11.81 -7.99 -31.55
CA HIS A 244 -11.11 -9.22 -31.93
C HIS A 244 -11.03 -10.20 -30.75
N ARG A 245 -12.00 -11.13 -30.68
CA ARG A 245 -12.16 -12.09 -29.57
C ARG A 245 -10.89 -12.87 -29.24
N HIS A 246 -10.12 -13.29 -30.24
CA HIS A 246 -8.90 -14.06 -30.01
C HIS A 246 -7.80 -13.23 -29.32
N THR A 247 -7.75 -11.91 -29.56
CA THR A 247 -6.84 -11.01 -28.84
C THR A 247 -7.21 -10.95 -27.36
N ARG A 248 -8.51 -10.79 -27.06
CA ARG A 248 -9.01 -10.83 -25.67
C ARG A 248 -8.73 -12.17 -24.99
N GLU A 249 -8.94 -13.29 -25.68
CA GLU A 249 -8.67 -14.61 -25.13
C GLU A 249 -7.20 -14.80 -24.76
N ILE A 250 -6.26 -14.44 -25.65
CA ILE A 250 -4.82 -14.54 -25.38
C ILE A 250 -4.45 -13.71 -24.16
N LEU A 251 -4.94 -12.47 -24.11
CA LEU A 251 -4.59 -11.54 -23.04
C LEU A 251 -5.19 -11.95 -21.69
N PHE A 252 -6.46 -12.36 -21.68
CA PHE A 252 -7.12 -12.90 -20.49
C PHE A 252 -6.38 -14.12 -19.94
N ARG A 253 -6.06 -15.10 -20.79
CA ARG A 253 -5.36 -16.32 -20.36
C ARG A 253 -4.01 -15.98 -19.75
N ALA A 254 -3.24 -15.13 -20.42
CA ALA A 254 -1.96 -14.67 -19.91
C ALA A 254 -2.10 -14.00 -18.53
N PHE A 255 -3.08 -13.12 -18.36
CA PHE A 255 -3.34 -12.43 -17.10
C PHE A 255 -3.70 -13.39 -15.95
N VAL A 256 -4.65 -14.31 -16.16
CA VAL A 256 -5.10 -15.23 -15.09
C VAL A 256 -4.11 -16.34 -14.76
N THR A 257 -3.14 -16.60 -15.65
CA THR A 257 -2.03 -17.55 -15.41
C THR A 257 -0.74 -16.87 -14.94
N THR A 258 -0.77 -15.57 -14.61
CA THR A 258 0.41 -14.86 -14.11
C THR A 258 0.99 -15.58 -12.90
N ALA A 259 2.32 -15.76 -12.90
CA ALA A 259 3.06 -16.42 -11.82
C ALA A 259 2.55 -17.84 -11.47
N SER A 260 2.06 -18.60 -12.45
CA SER A 260 1.58 -19.98 -12.27
C SER A 260 2.46 -21.04 -12.94
N THR A 261 3.56 -20.64 -13.58
CA THR A 261 4.49 -21.55 -14.28
C THR A 261 5.94 -21.14 -14.05
N PRO A 262 6.90 -22.10 -14.03
CA PRO A 262 8.32 -21.79 -13.91
C PRO A 262 8.80 -20.80 -14.99
N PRO A 263 9.75 -19.90 -14.67
CA PRO A 263 10.50 -19.79 -13.41
C PRO A 263 9.80 -18.99 -12.30
N PHE A 264 8.60 -18.46 -12.54
CA PHE A 264 7.89 -17.53 -11.63
C PHE A 264 6.70 -18.18 -10.91
N ASP A 265 6.68 -19.51 -10.77
CA ASP A 265 5.54 -20.22 -10.19
C ASP A 265 5.39 -19.95 -8.68
N ASN A 266 4.27 -19.33 -8.32
CA ASN A 266 3.88 -19.04 -6.94
C ASN A 266 3.04 -20.15 -6.30
N SER A 267 2.61 -21.17 -7.04
CA SER A 267 1.85 -22.31 -6.47
C SER A 267 2.59 -23.00 -5.31
N PRO A 268 3.86 -23.42 -5.44
CA PRO A 268 4.59 -24.02 -4.32
C PRO A 268 4.91 -23.00 -3.20
N VAL A 269 5.11 -21.73 -3.55
CA VAL A 269 5.36 -20.64 -2.59
C VAL A 269 4.14 -20.46 -1.67
N VAL A 270 2.94 -20.35 -2.26
CA VAL A 270 1.69 -20.22 -1.51
C VAL A 270 1.42 -21.45 -0.66
N GLN A 271 1.65 -22.65 -1.19
CA GLN A 271 1.48 -23.89 -0.42
C GLN A 271 2.36 -23.87 0.85
N GLU A 272 3.65 -23.56 0.72
CA GLU A 272 4.56 -23.50 1.86
C GLU A 272 4.16 -22.40 2.85
N MET A 273 3.72 -21.23 2.36
CA MET A 273 3.21 -20.16 3.22
C MET A 273 2.00 -20.60 4.05
N LEU A 274 1.08 -21.38 3.48
CA LEU A 274 -0.10 -21.90 4.19
C LEU A 274 0.30 -22.90 5.28
N GLU A 275 1.21 -23.84 4.97
CA GLU A 275 1.74 -24.82 5.92
C GLU A 275 2.44 -24.13 7.10
N LEU A 276 3.27 -23.12 6.82
CA LEU A 276 3.99 -22.34 7.83
C LEU A 276 3.05 -21.46 8.67
N ARG A 277 2.03 -20.85 8.06
CA ARG A 277 0.99 -20.08 8.79
C ARG A 277 0.20 -20.99 9.74
N GLN A 278 -0.15 -22.20 9.29
CA GLN A 278 -0.82 -23.19 10.13
C GLN A 278 0.08 -23.62 11.30
N ALA A 279 1.35 -23.91 11.04
CA ALA A 279 2.31 -24.26 12.09
C ALA A 279 2.49 -23.11 13.10
N ARG A 280 2.58 -21.84 12.64
CA ARG A 280 2.66 -20.66 13.51
C ARG A 280 1.43 -20.55 14.43
N ALA A 281 0.23 -20.74 13.89
CA ALA A 281 -1.00 -20.72 14.67
C ALA A 281 -1.00 -21.78 15.77
N GLN A 282 -0.61 -23.02 15.44
CA GLN A 282 -0.52 -24.12 16.39
C GLN A 282 0.50 -23.89 17.51
N LEU A 283 1.67 -23.30 17.20
CA LEU A 283 2.67 -22.95 18.21
C LEU A 283 2.14 -21.94 19.23
N LEU A 284 1.23 -21.06 18.81
CA LEU A 284 0.58 -20.06 19.66
C LEU A 284 -0.72 -20.57 20.30
N GLY A 285 -1.12 -21.82 20.06
CA GLY A 285 -2.30 -22.43 20.65
C GLY A 285 -3.62 -22.18 19.92
N PHE A 286 -3.59 -21.65 18.69
CA PHE A 286 -4.76 -21.47 17.83
C PHE A 286 -4.97 -22.68 16.91
N GLN A 287 -6.22 -22.99 16.57
CA GLN A 287 -6.54 -24.09 15.66
C GLN A 287 -6.23 -23.74 14.21
N THR A 288 -6.46 -22.47 13.84
CA THR A 288 -6.26 -21.98 12.47
C THR A 288 -5.52 -20.65 12.46
N TYR A 289 -4.89 -20.33 11.33
CA TYR A 289 -4.30 -19.00 11.14
C TYR A 289 -5.35 -17.88 11.10
N ALA A 290 -6.60 -18.19 10.72
CA ALA A 290 -7.69 -17.21 10.76
C ALA A 290 -8.01 -16.77 12.19
N GLU A 291 -8.09 -17.70 13.14
CA GLU A 291 -8.27 -17.40 14.57
C GLU A 291 -7.13 -16.53 15.12
N LEU A 292 -5.89 -16.85 14.75
CA LEU A 292 -4.72 -16.04 15.10
C LEU A 292 -4.83 -14.62 14.50
N SER A 293 -5.22 -14.52 13.23
CA SER A 293 -5.35 -13.25 12.51
C SER A 293 -6.43 -12.34 13.12
N LEU A 294 -7.49 -12.93 13.69
CA LEU A 294 -8.61 -12.20 14.29
C LEU A 294 -8.29 -11.63 15.67
N GLN A 295 -7.21 -12.03 16.33
CA GLN A 295 -6.86 -11.55 17.67
C GLN A 295 -6.66 -10.03 17.74
N ASP A 296 -6.27 -9.40 16.63
CA ASP A 296 -6.06 -7.95 16.51
C ASP A 296 -7.00 -7.32 15.46
N LYS A 297 -8.21 -7.88 15.33
CA LYS A 297 -9.29 -7.38 14.46
C LYS A 297 -10.56 -7.08 15.27
N MET A 298 -11.48 -6.32 14.68
CA MET A 298 -12.79 -6.04 15.30
C MET A 298 -13.71 -7.26 15.25
N ALA A 299 -13.61 -8.05 14.18
CA ALA A 299 -14.42 -9.24 14.00
C ALA A 299 -14.19 -10.24 15.15
N PRO A 300 -15.25 -10.68 15.85
CA PRO A 300 -15.10 -11.40 17.12
C PRO A 300 -14.76 -12.89 16.96
N SER A 301 -14.98 -13.47 15.77
CA SER A 301 -14.77 -14.89 15.50
C SER A 301 -14.79 -15.20 14.00
N VAL A 302 -14.28 -16.37 13.61
CA VAL A 302 -14.28 -16.82 12.21
C VAL A 302 -15.72 -17.02 11.73
N GLU A 303 -16.59 -17.56 12.59
CA GLU A 303 -17.98 -17.85 12.29
C GLU A 303 -18.76 -16.59 11.94
N VAL A 304 -18.56 -15.49 12.69
CA VAL A 304 -19.22 -14.20 12.38
C VAL A 304 -18.77 -13.63 11.03
N VAL A 305 -17.50 -13.82 10.67
CA VAL A 305 -16.99 -13.41 9.35
C VAL A 305 -17.62 -14.27 8.24
N GLU A 306 -17.66 -15.59 8.42
CA GLU A 306 -18.27 -16.51 7.45
C GLU A 306 -19.77 -16.24 7.28
N ASP A 307 -20.51 -16.01 8.37
CA ASP A 307 -21.94 -15.68 8.34
C ASP A 307 -22.18 -14.39 7.55
N MET A 308 -21.39 -13.34 7.80
CA MET A 308 -21.48 -12.08 7.05
C MET A 308 -21.20 -12.30 5.55
N LEU A 309 -20.15 -13.04 5.20
CA LEU A 309 -19.81 -13.32 3.80
C LEU A 309 -20.87 -14.18 3.10
N ASN A 310 -21.44 -15.16 3.81
CA ASN A 310 -22.52 -16.00 3.30
C ASN A 310 -23.81 -15.20 3.08
N ASP A 311 -24.18 -14.31 3.99
CA ASP A 311 -25.34 -13.41 3.82
C ASP A 311 -25.16 -12.49 2.61
N LEU A 312 -23.95 -11.92 2.43
CA LEU A 312 -23.63 -11.13 1.24
C LEU A 312 -23.70 -11.97 -0.05
N ARG A 313 -23.11 -13.18 -0.06
CA ARG A 313 -23.19 -14.10 -1.20
C ARG A 313 -24.64 -14.41 -1.56
N ASP A 314 -25.47 -14.74 -0.59
CA ASP A 314 -26.85 -15.18 -0.82
C ASP A 314 -27.72 -14.06 -1.40
N LYS A 315 -27.42 -12.80 -1.06
CA LYS A 315 -28.06 -11.61 -1.64
C LYS A 315 -27.51 -11.23 -3.02
N CYS A 316 -26.20 -11.31 -3.22
CA CYS A 316 -25.55 -10.86 -4.46
C CYS A 316 -25.61 -11.90 -5.58
N LEU A 317 -25.52 -13.20 -5.28
CA LEU A 317 -25.43 -14.25 -6.31
C LEU A 317 -26.64 -14.29 -7.26
N PRO A 318 -27.90 -14.15 -6.81
CA PRO A 318 -29.05 -14.08 -7.73
C PRO A 318 -28.98 -12.86 -8.65
N LEU A 319 -28.53 -11.71 -8.15
CA LEU A 319 -28.39 -10.47 -8.92
C LEU A 319 -27.29 -10.61 -9.98
N SER A 320 -26.10 -11.08 -9.59
CA SER A 320 -25.00 -11.29 -10.53
C SER A 320 -25.31 -12.32 -11.62
N LYS A 321 -26.12 -13.35 -11.31
CA LYS A 321 -26.61 -14.29 -12.33
C LYS A 321 -27.55 -13.60 -13.32
N ALA A 322 -28.49 -12.80 -12.83
CA ALA A 322 -29.41 -12.06 -13.70
C ALA A 322 -28.68 -11.03 -14.58
N GLU A 323 -27.65 -10.37 -14.05
CA GLU A 323 -26.79 -9.46 -14.82
C GLU A 323 -26.02 -10.22 -15.91
N LEU A 324 -25.47 -11.39 -15.61
CA LEU A 324 -24.79 -12.21 -16.61
C LEU A 324 -25.76 -12.72 -17.70
N ASP A 325 -26.96 -13.15 -17.32
CA ASP A 325 -28.01 -13.57 -18.26
C ASP A 325 -28.39 -12.41 -19.20
N GLU A 326 -28.42 -11.18 -18.68
CA GLU A 326 -28.70 -9.98 -19.45
C GLU A 326 -27.58 -9.64 -20.44
N VAL A 327 -26.32 -9.76 -20.01
CA VAL A 327 -25.14 -9.58 -20.88
C VAL A 327 -25.11 -10.65 -21.98
N GLU A 328 -25.43 -11.91 -21.65
CA GLU A 328 -25.50 -13.01 -22.62
C GLU A 328 -26.65 -12.81 -23.62
N ALA A 329 -27.83 -12.38 -23.17
CA ALA A 329 -28.94 -12.05 -24.05
C ALA A 329 -28.60 -10.90 -25.01
N PHE A 330 -27.94 -9.85 -24.51
CA PHE A 330 -27.48 -8.73 -25.33
C PHE A 330 -26.43 -9.18 -26.36
N ALA A 331 -25.43 -9.97 -25.94
CA ALA A 331 -24.41 -10.51 -26.82
C ALA A 331 -25.03 -11.35 -27.97
N ASN A 332 -25.96 -12.24 -27.64
CA ASN A 332 -26.65 -13.09 -28.61
C ASN A 332 -27.46 -12.26 -29.62
N ALA A 333 -28.15 -11.21 -29.16
CA ALA A 333 -28.88 -10.29 -30.03
C ALA A 333 -27.97 -9.53 -31.02
N HIS A 334 -26.69 -9.39 -30.69
CA HIS A 334 -25.68 -8.71 -31.51
C HIS A 334 -24.72 -9.67 -32.23
N GLY A 335 -25.14 -10.93 -32.42
CA GLY A 335 -24.44 -11.90 -33.26
C GLY A 335 -23.35 -12.70 -32.55
N HIS A 336 -23.28 -12.67 -31.22
CA HIS A 336 -22.52 -13.68 -30.47
C HIS A 336 -23.23 -15.03 -30.60
N ILE A 337 -22.47 -16.09 -30.89
CA ILE A 337 -23.02 -17.41 -31.28
C ILE A 337 -22.68 -18.53 -30.29
N SER A 338 -21.83 -18.24 -29.30
CA SER A 338 -21.38 -19.19 -28.27
C SER A 338 -21.85 -18.74 -26.89
N ARG A 339 -21.72 -19.63 -25.90
CA ARG A 339 -21.77 -19.21 -24.50
C ARG A 339 -20.68 -18.18 -24.23
N LEU A 340 -20.99 -17.18 -23.42
CA LEU A 340 -19.98 -16.22 -22.97
C LEU A 340 -18.88 -16.92 -22.18
N GLU A 341 -17.64 -16.69 -22.59
CA GLU A 341 -16.45 -17.08 -21.83
C GLU A 341 -15.96 -15.89 -20.99
N HIS A 342 -15.04 -16.13 -20.05
CA HIS A 342 -14.54 -15.08 -19.17
C HIS A 342 -13.92 -13.89 -19.92
N TRP A 343 -13.26 -14.14 -21.07
CA TRP A 343 -12.69 -13.08 -21.92
C TRP A 343 -13.72 -12.33 -22.79
N ASP A 344 -14.99 -12.73 -22.73
CA ASP A 344 -16.09 -12.06 -23.42
C ASP A 344 -16.87 -11.12 -22.48
N THR A 345 -16.80 -11.35 -21.17
CA THR A 345 -17.67 -10.67 -20.18
C THR A 345 -17.45 -9.16 -20.19
N ALA A 346 -16.21 -8.69 -20.03
CA ALA A 346 -15.93 -7.25 -19.99
C ALA A 346 -16.34 -6.51 -21.27
N TYR A 347 -16.11 -7.12 -22.44
CA TYR A 347 -16.46 -6.56 -23.74
C TYR A 347 -17.98 -6.39 -23.90
N TRP A 348 -18.75 -7.43 -23.60
CA TRP A 348 -20.20 -7.37 -23.76
C TRP A 348 -20.89 -6.56 -22.67
N SER A 349 -20.38 -6.56 -21.43
CA SER A 349 -20.86 -5.68 -20.37
C SER A 349 -20.66 -4.21 -20.76
N GLU A 350 -19.52 -3.87 -21.36
CA GLU A 350 -19.26 -2.50 -21.84
C GLU A 350 -20.20 -2.13 -23.00
N ALA A 351 -20.39 -3.02 -23.97
CA ALA A 351 -21.31 -2.79 -25.08
C ALA A 351 -22.77 -2.60 -24.61
N LEU A 352 -23.22 -3.42 -23.65
CA LEU A 352 -24.54 -3.29 -23.03
C LEU A 352 -24.67 -1.97 -22.27
N ARG A 353 -23.66 -1.58 -21.49
CA ARG A 353 -23.63 -0.33 -20.74
C ARG A 353 -23.75 0.88 -21.67
N LYS A 354 -22.96 0.91 -22.75
CA LYS A 354 -23.03 1.94 -23.80
C LYS A 354 -24.44 2.02 -24.41
N ALA A 355 -25.00 0.87 -24.80
CA ALA A 355 -26.33 0.82 -25.41
C ALA A 355 -27.46 1.26 -24.46
N ARG A 356 -27.34 0.97 -23.16
CA ARG A 356 -28.36 1.29 -22.15
C ARG A 356 -28.34 2.74 -21.71
N PHE A 357 -27.16 3.27 -21.45
CA PHE A 357 -27.00 4.57 -20.79
C PHE A 357 -26.58 5.69 -21.74
N ASP A 358 -26.21 5.37 -22.98
CA ASP A 358 -25.63 6.33 -23.94
C ASP A 358 -24.38 7.02 -23.36
N VAL A 359 -23.62 6.25 -22.58
CA VAL A 359 -22.43 6.69 -21.87
C VAL A 359 -21.24 5.86 -22.33
N ASP A 360 -20.22 6.56 -22.83
CA ASP A 360 -18.93 6.01 -23.24
C ASP A 360 -17.82 6.56 -22.33
N ASP A 361 -16.92 5.70 -21.86
CA ASP A 361 -15.74 6.14 -21.10
C ASP A 361 -14.91 7.13 -21.93
N GLU A 362 -14.86 6.99 -23.26
CA GLU A 362 -14.18 7.95 -24.14
C GLU A 362 -14.82 9.35 -24.13
N LEU A 363 -16.12 9.45 -23.88
CA LEU A 363 -16.82 10.73 -23.74
C LEU A 363 -16.64 11.34 -22.35
N ILE A 364 -16.39 10.52 -21.33
CA ILE A 364 -16.27 10.97 -19.94
C ILE A 364 -14.82 11.32 -19.57
N ASN A 365 -13.85 10.51 -19.94
CA ASN A 365 -12.44 10.68 -19.52
C ASN A 365 -11.88 12.10 -19.79
N PRO A 366 -12.25 12.81 -20.88
CA PRO A 366 -11.82 14.20 -21.09
C PRO A 366 -12.23 15.18 -19.98
N TYR A 367 -13.23 14.86 -19.16
CA TYR A 367 -13.65 15.65 -18.01
C TYR A 367 -12.82 15.40 -16.74
N PHE A 368 -11.94 14.39 -16.75
CA PHE A 368 -11.09 14.01 -15.63
C PHE A 368 -9.60 14.14 -15.94
N PRO A 369 -9.09 15.30 -16.35
CA PRO A 369 -7.64 15.50 -16.41
C PRO A 369 -7.05 15.47 -15.00
N PHE A 370 -6.01 14.65 -14.80
CA PHE A 370 -5.39 14.37 -13.50
C PHE A 370 -5.11 15.62 -12.66
N PRO A 371 -4.52 16.71 -13.18
CA PRO A 371 -4.30 17.92 -12.40
C PRO A 371 -5.60 18.54 -11.83
N ARG A 372 -6.72 18.47 -12.58
CA ARG A 372 -8.02 18.98 -12.12
C ARG A 372 -8.69 18.05 -11.12
N VAL A 373 -8.57 16.73 -11.33
CA VAL A 373 -9.06 15.76 -10.35
C VAL A 373 -8.35 15.97 -9.03
N LEU A 374 -7.02 16.04 -9.04
CA LEU A 374 -6.21 16.28 -7.85
C LEU A 374 -6.57 17.60 -7.15
N GLU A 375 -6.73 18.69 -7.92
CA GLU A 375 -7.24 19.97 -7.41
C GLU A 375 -8.60 19.81 -6.73
N GLY A 376 -9.54 19.07 -7.34
CA GLY A 376 -10.85 18.78 -6.77
C GLY A 376 -10.79 17.97 -5.47
N VAL A 377 -9.91 16.97 -5.40
CA VAL A 377 -9.67 16.18 -4.17
C VAL A 377 -9.14 17.07 -3.05
N PHE A 378 -8.20 17.97 -3.35
CA PHE A 378 -7.69 18.92 -2.36
C PHE A 378 -8.76 19.92 -1.92
N GLN A 379 -9.56 20.46 -2.85
CA GLN A 379 -10.67 21.36 -2.52
C GLN A 379 -11.72 20.69 -1.64
N LEU A 380 -12.03 19.41 -1.91
CA LEU A 380 -12.92 18.62 -1.07
C LEU A 380 -12.37 18.50 0.36
N ALA A 381 -11.09 18.15 0.51
CA ALA A 381 -10.45 18.07 1.82
C ALA A 381 -10.34 19.43 2.53
N SER A 382 -10.08 20.51 1.78
CA SER A 382 -10.13 21.89 2.30
C SER A 382 -11.51 22.23 2.86
N HIS A 383 -12.58 21.87 2.14
CA HIS A 383 -13.94 22.17 2.56
C HIS A 383 -14.41 21.33 3.75
N LEU A 384 -14.04 20.05 3.78
CA LEU A 384 -14.47 19.12 4.83
C LEU A 384 -13.65 19.25 6.12
N PHE A 385 -12.35 19.54 6.00
CA PHE A 385 -11.38 19.40 7.10
C PHE A 385 -10.52 20.64 7.32
N GLY A 386 -10.79 21.77 6.65
CA GLY A 386 -10.04 23.00 6.88
C GLY A 386 -8.57 22.92 6.45
N LEU A 387 -8.21 22.08 5.48
CA LEU A 387 -6.81 21.90 5.06
C LEU A 387 -6.42 22.80 3.89
N HIS A 388 -5.16 23.24 3.83
CA HIS A 388 -4.56 23.88 2.66
C HIS A 388 -3.34 23.10 2.16
N PHE A 389 -3.24 22.92 0.85
CA PHE A 389 -2.22 22.11 0.19
C PHE A 389 -1.30 23.00 -0.65
N GLU A 390 -0.01 22.98 -0.34
CA GLU A 390 1.01 23.82 -0.97
C GLU A 390 2.07 22.95 -1.64
N ALA A 391 2.42 23.25 -2.88
CA ALA A 391 3.58 22.62 -3.52
C ALA A 391 4.86 23.02 -2.76
N ALA A 392 5.64 22.03 -2.36
CA ALA A 392 6.87 22.16 -1.60
C ALA A 392 8.06 21.48 -2.33
N ASP A 393 7.94 21.29 -3.64
CA ASP A 393 8.97 20.68 -4.47
C ASP A 393 10.34 21.36 -4.27
N GLY A 394 11.39 20.56 -4.10
CA GLY A 394 12.75 21.02 -3.85
C GLY A 394 13.08 21.35 -2.39
N GLN A 395 12.12 21.27 -1.47
CA GLN A 395 12.41 21.32 -0.03
C GLN A 395 12.98 19.99 0.49
N GLU A 396 12.60 18.88 -0.12
CA GLU A 396 13.00 17.52 0.26
C GLU A 396 13.43 16.72 -0.98
N GLU A 397 14.26 15.70 -0.76
CA GLU A 397 14.74 14.82 -1.82
C GLU A 397 13.63 13.90 -2.35
N ILE A 398 13.72 13.52 -3.63
CA ILE A 398 12.75 12.66 -4.34
C ILE A 398 13.47 11.54 -5.07
N TRP A 399 12.82 10.38 -5.21
CA TRP A 399 13.38 9.20 -5.89
C TRP A 399 13.17 9.20 -7.41
N HIS A 400 12.26 10.01 -7.92
CA HIS A 400 11.94 10.08 -9.34
C HIS A 400 11.51 11.51 -9.73
N PRO A 401 11.88 12.05 -10.91
CA PRO A 401 11.56 13.42 -11.33
C PRO A 401 10.06 13.74 -11.42
N ASP A 402 9.21 12.72 -11.55
CA ASP A 402 7.75 12.90 -11.59
C ASP A 402 7.11 13.01 -10.19
N VAL A 403 7.89 12.76 -9.13
CA VAL A 403 7.38 12.83 -7.75
C VAL A 403 7.22 14.28 -7.35
N ARG A 404 6.07 14.59 -6.77
CA ARG A 404 5.76 15.91 -6.22
C ARG A 404 5.79 15.87 -4.70
N PHE A 405 6.28 16.93 -4.08
CA PHE A 405 6.24 17.08 -2.62
C PHE A 405 5.23 18.17 -2.23
N ILE A 406 4.32 17.83 -1.30
CA ILE A 406 3.22 18.69 -0.90
C ILE A 406 3.26 18.88 0.63
N GLN A 407 3.19 20.14 1.04
CA GLN A 407 3.01 20.56 2.42
C GLN A 407 1.53 20.82 2.71
N VAL A 408 1.07 20.42 3.90
CA VAL A 408 -0.34 20.56 4.31
C VAL A 408 -0.45 21.41 5.56
N ARG A 409 -1.32 22.42 5.54
CA ARG A 409 -1.58 23.35 6.65
C ARG A 409 -3.01 23.23 7.16
N ASP A 410 -3.19 23.46 8.45
CA ASP A 410 -4.50 23.67 9.07
C ASP A 410 -4.92 25.14 8.90
N MET A 411 -6.05 25.40 8.25
CA MET A 411 -6.59 26.75 8.03
C MET A 411 -7.50 27.22 9.17
N ASP A 412 -7.98 26.31 10.01
CA ASP A 412 -8.87 26.63 11.12
C ASP A 412 -8.08 27.05 12.38
N GLU A 413 -6.79 26.76 12.43
CA GLU A 413 -5.88 27.20 13.50
C GLU A 413 -5.20 28.56 13.24
N PRO A 414 -4.98 29.38 14.30
CA PRO A 414 -4.16 30.59 14.21
C PRO A 414 -2.76 30.29 13.66
N ASP A 415 -2.21 31.22 12.87
CA ASP A 415 -0.89 31.10 12.23
C ASP A 415 -0.77 29.97 11.17
N THR A 416 -1.84 29.22 10.92
CA THR A 416 -1.95 28.18 9.88
C THR A 416 -0.81 27.15 9.90
N PRO A 417 -0.67 26.39 11.01
CA PRO A 417 0.46 25.50 11.22
C PRO A 417 0.49 24.37 10.19
N VAL A 418 1.70 23.89 9.90
CA VAL A 418 1.89 22.70 9.06
C VAL A 418 1.49 21.47 9.87
N VAL A 419 0.56 20.67 9.35
CA VAL A 419 0.07 19.43 9.98
C VAL A 419 0.72 18.17 9.42
N GLY A 420 1.36 18.26 8.26
CA GLY A 420 2.08 17.15 7.67
C GLY A 420 2.50 17.41 6.24
N HIS A 421 3.09 16.39 5.62
CA HIS A 421 3.56 16.43 4.24
C HIS A 421 3.22 15.13 3.52
N PHE A 422 3.26 15.14 2.20
CA PHE A 422 3.26 13.89 1.45
C PHE A 422 3.96 14.00 0.10
N TYR A 423 4.43 12.85 -0.36
CA TYR A 423 4.91 12.65 -1.71
C TYR A 423 3.76 12.14 -2.59
N LEU A 424 3.63 12.66 -3.80
CA LEU A 424 2.72 12.16 -4.82
C LEU A 424 3.53 11.57 -5.96
N ASP A 425 3.36 10.27 -6.21
CA ASP A 425 4.01 9.53 -7.29
C ASP A 425 2.94 9.03 -8.28
N PRO A 426 2.64 9.81 -9.35
CA PRO A 426 1.40 9.65 -10.10
C PRO A 426 1.42 8.58 -11.20
N TYR A 427 2.59 8.28 -11.78
CA TYR A 427 2.65 7.56 -13.04
C TYR A 427 3.12 6.12 -12.91
N ALA A 428 2.64 5.27 -13.82
CA ALA A 428 3.12 3.92 -13.98
C ALA A 428 4.56 3.89 -14.51
N ARG A 429 5.38 3.01 -13.91
CA ARG A 429 6.76 2.74 -14.35
C ARG A 429 6.98 1.23 -14.42
N PRO A 430 6.82 0.63 -15.61
CA PRO A 430 7.01 -0.80 -15.82
C PRO A 430 8.37 -1.27 -15.27
N CYS A 431 8.39 -2.46 -14.68
CA CYS A 431 9.59 -3.10 -14.10
C CYS A 431 10.24 -2.40 -12.88
N GLN A 432 9.76 -1.23 -12.44
CA GLN A 432 10.34 -0.50 -11.31
C GLN A 432 9.31 -0.19 -10.21
N LYS A 433 8.04 -0.01 -10.56
CA LYS A 433 7.00 0.38 -9.62
C LYS A 433 5.93 -0.70 -9.53
N ASN A 434 5.48 -0.99 -8.30
CA ASN A 434 4.34 -1.87 -8.04
C ASN A 434 3.09 -1.42 -8.79
N ILE A 435 2.27 -2.38 -9.17
CA ILE A 435 0.97 -2.13 -9.81
C ILE A 435 -0.07 -1.68 -8.77
N GLY A 436 -1.11 -1.00 -9.23
CA GLY A 436 -2.24 -0.58 -8.40
C GLY A 436 -2.13 0.85 -7.89
N THR A 437 -2.76 1.14 -6.76
CA THR A 437 -2.75 2.47 -6.15
C THR A 437 -2.75 2.25 -4.65
N TRP A 438 -1.83 2.90 -3.94
CA TRP A 438 -1.60 2.66 -2.52
C TRP A 438 -1.16 3.93 -1.80
N CYS A 439 -1.20 3.86 -0.47
CA CYS A 439 -0.72 4.88 0.44
C CYS A 439 0.25 4.24 1.42
N ASP A 440 1.50 4.72 1.47
CA ASP A 440 2.54 4.24 2.39
C ASP A 440 2.94 5.33 3.36
N ALA A 441 3.28 4.94 4.59
CA ALA A 441 3.82 5.86 5.57
C ALA A 441 5.33 6.02 5.35
N ILE A 442 5.83 7.26 5.46
CA ILE A 442 7.27 7.58 5.51
C ILE A 442 7.67 7.96 6.94
N ALA A 443 6.83 8.72 7.62
CA ALA A 443 7.01 9.09 9.03
C ALA A 443 5.66 9.19 9.74
N TYR A 444 5.64 8.79 11.02
CA TYR A 444 4.43 8.87 11.86
C TYR A 444 4.50 10.04 12.83
N ARG A 445 3.33 10.61 13.14
CA ARG A 445 3.21 11.67 14.16
C ARG A 445 3.65 11.16 15.52
N SER A 446 4.49 11.91 16.23
CA SER A 446 4.89 11.57 17.60
C SER A 446 5.41 12.78 18.37
N LYS A 447 4.96 12.95 19.61
CA LYS A 447 5.52 13.91 20.57
C LYS A 447 6.78 13.39 21.27
N VAL A 448 6.93 12.07 21.35
CA VAL A 448 8.13 11.44 21.93
C VAL A 448 9.35 11.73 21.06
N LEU A 449 9.16 11.66 19.74
CA LEU A 449 10.22 11.82 18.73
C LEU A 449 10.37 13.28 18.26
N ARG A 450 10.09 14.23 19.17
CA ARG A 450 10.28 15.66 18.94
C ARG A 450 11.77 16.02 18.90
N THR A 451 12.08 17.12 18.23
CA THR A 451 13.42 17.72 18.24
C THR A 451 13.35 19.16 18.76
N ASP A 452 14.51 19.77 19.04
CA ASP A 452 14.57 21.19 19.44
C ASP A 452 13.93 22.13 18.40
N LYS A 453 13.90 21.70 17.13
CA LYS A 453 13.33 22.46 16.01
C LYS A 453 11.87 22.13 15.74
N ALA A 454 11.40 20.95 16.16
CA ALA A 454 10.06 20.45 15.89
C ALA A 454 9.45 19.86 17.18
N PRO A 455 8.54 20.57 17.87
CA PRO A 455 7.99 20.14 19.16
C PRO A 455 7.11 18.87 19.06
N VAL A 456 6.78 18.46 17.83
CA VAL A 456 6.16 17.20 17.46
C VAL A 456 6.75 16.78 16.11
N ARG A 457 7.00 15.48 15.91
CA ARG A 457 7.30 14.97 14.58
C ARG A 457 6.01 14.96 13.77
N LEU A 458 6.04 15.59 12.59
CA LEU A 458 4.89 15.62 11.69
C LEU A 458 4.81 14.31 10.87
N PRO A 459 3.60 13.84 10.55
CA PRO A 459 3.42 12.68 9.69
C PRO A 459 3.81 13.01 8.24
N VAL A 460 4.38 12.02 7.56
CA VAL A 460 4.68 12.06 6.13
C VAL A 460 4.26 10.74 5.50
N PHE A 461 3.57 10.81 4.36
CA PHE A 461 3.15 9.63 3.60
C PHE A 461 3.49 9.77 2.12
N CYS A 462 3.42 8.67 1.37
CA CYS A 462 3.44 8.66 -0.09
C CYS A 462 2.08 8.22 -0.61
N LEU A 463 1.56 8.93 -1.60
CA LEU A 463 0.42 8.55 -2.41
C LEU A 463 0.92 8.12 -3.79
N ALA A 464 0.90 6.82 -4.05
CA ALA A 464 1.39 6.24 -5.29
C ALA A 464 0.21 5.77 -6.16
N LEU A 465 0.19 6.25 -7.40
CA LEU A 465 -0.79 5.90 -8.42
C LEU A 465 -0.09 5.25 -9.64
N ASN A 466 -0.84 4.59 -10.51
CA ASN A 466 -0.31 4.06 -11.77
C ASN A 466 -1.03 4.67 -12.98
N GLN A 467 -1.15 6.00 -13.00
CA GLN A 467 -1.74 6.70 -14.14
C GLN A 467 -0.84 6.57 -15.37
N THR A 468 -1.44 6.57 -16.56
CA THR A 468 -0.68 6.60 -17.81
C THR A 468 0.18 7.87 -17.85
N PRO A 469 1.50 7.77 -18.09
CA PRO A 469 2.35 8.94 -18.23
C PRO A 469 1.86 9.84 -19.39
N PRO A 470 1.92 11.17 -19.24
CA PRO A 470 1.55 12.06 -20.33
C PRO A 470 2.54 11.94 -21.50
N VAL A 471 2.01 11.86 -22.72
CA VAL A 471 2.71 11.94 -24.01
C VAL A 471 2.81 13.41 -24.49
N ASP A 472 1.86 14.27 -24.09
CA ASP A 472 1.82 15.73 -24.29
C ASP A 472 0.96 16.43 -23.21
N SER A 473 0.66 17.73 -23.38
CA SER A 473 -0.15 18.53 -22.43
C SER A 473 -1.62 18.07 -22.26
N THR A 474 -2.08 17.07 -23.03
CA THR A 474 -3.48 16.59 -23.03
C THR A 474 -3.68 15.17 -22.48
N THR A 475 -2.60 14.44 -22.21
CA THR A 475 -2.64 12.97 -22.04
C THR A 475 -2.74 12.39 -20.62
N GLY A 476 -2.89 13.21 -19.59
CA GLY A 476 -3.10 12.73 -18.21
C GLY A 476 -4.56 12.54 -17.85
N LEU A 477 -5.37 11.83 -18.65
CA LEU A 477 -6.80 11.62 -18.37
C LEU A 477 -7.00 10.41 -17.44
N MET A 478 -7.90 10.56 -16.48
CA MET A 478 -8.29 9.50 -15.54
C MET A 478 -9.62 8.89 -15.94
N SER A 479 -9.79 7.59 -15.73
CA SER A 479 -11.12 6.97 -15.70
C SER A 479 -11.83 7.28 -14.39
N ILE A 480 -13.15 7.02 -14.31
CA ILE A 480 -13.88 7.16 -13.05
C ILE A 480 -13.34 6.20 -11.96
N ASP A 481 -12.89 5.01 -12.37
CA ASP A 481 -12.28 4.02 -11.46
C ASP A 481 -10.94 4.55 -10.89
N ASP A 482 -10.16 5.26 -11.71
CA ASP A 482 -8.94 5.93 -11.25
C ASP A 482 -9.25 7.05 -10.25
N VAL A 483 -10.29 7.85 -10.51
CA VAL A 483 -10.74 8.92 -9.59
C VAL A 483 -11.17 8.34 -8.25
N LEU A 484 -11.98 7.27 -8.27
CA LEU A 484 -12.40 6.56 -7.07
C LEU A 484 -11.20 6.01 -6.29
N SER A 485 -10.25 5.39 -7.00
CA SER A 485 -9.03 4.82 -6.39
C SER A 485 -8.16 5.90 -5.75
N LEU A 486 -7.99 7.05 -6.42
CA LEU A 486 -7.27 8.20 -5.88
C LEU A 486 -7.93 8.73 -4.61
N VAL A 487 -9.25 8.97 -4.63
CA VAL A 487 -10.00 9.47 -3.48
C VAL A 487 -9.93 8.48 -2.32
N HIS A 488 -10.11 7.19 -2.60
CA HIS A 488 -10.00 6.13 -1.62
C HIS A 488 -8.61 6.15 -0.94
N MET A 489 -7.53 6.11 -1.72
CA MET A 489 -6.16 6.15 -1.16
C MET A 489 -5.82 7.45 -0.43
N PHE A 490 -6.33 8.59 -0.92
CA PHE A 490 -6.16 9.86 -0.23
C PHE A 490 -6.84 9.88 1.15
N GLY A 491 -7.92 9.12 1.35
CA GLY A 491 -8.56 8.95 2.65
C GLY A 491 -7.64 8.29 3.70
N HIS A 492 -6.77 7.36 3.30
CA HIS A 492 -5.73 6.82 4.19
C HIS A 492 -4.71 7.91 4.57
N GLY A 493 -4.24 8.69 3.59
CA GLY A 493 -3.35 9.82 3.81
C GLY A 493 -3.95 10.88 4.74
N LEU A 494 -5.23 11.22 4.57
CA LEU A 494 -5.95 12.15 5.45
C LEU A 494 -6.02 11.66 6.90
N ARG A 495 -6.21 10.36 7.13
CA ARG A 495 -6.17 9.80 8.49
C ARG A 495 -4.79 10.03 9.14
N MET A 496 -3.71 9.89 8.37
CA MET A 496 -2.37 10.18 8.88
C MET A 496 -2.16 11.67 9.15
N LEU A 497 -2.59 12.55 8.24
CA LEU A 497 -2.45 14.01 8.40
C LEU A 497 -3.22 14.55 9.59
N LEU A 498 -4.45 14.07 9.79
CA LEU A 498 -5.40 14.59 10.78
C LEU A 498 -5.33 13.87 12.13
N THR A 499 -4.36 12.96 12.32
CA THR A 499 -4.23 12.25 13.59
C THR A 499 -3.80 13.21 14.70
N THR A 500 -4.50 13.14 15.84
CA THR A 500 -4.13 13.88 17.06
C THR A 500 -3.40 13.01 18.07
N ALA A 501 -3.12 11.75 17.72
CA ALA A 501 -2.40 10.79 18.57
C ALA A 501 -0.97 11.24 18.85
N ASP A 502 -0.55 11.16 20.11
CA ASP A 502 0.73 11.66 20.59
C ASP A 502 1.87 10.66 20.45
N TYR A 503 1.57 9.38 20.24
CA TYR A 503 2.55 8.30 20.10
C TYR A 503 2.50 7.66 18.73
N SER A 504 3.66 7.22 18.21
CA SER A 504 3.74 6.51 16.93
C SER A 504 2.83 5.28 16.89
N ALA A 505 2.70 4.56 18.00
CA ALA A 505 1.88 3.34 18.10
C ALA A 505 0.37 3.58 18.01
N ALA A 506 -0.07 4.83 18.14
CA ALA A 506 -1.47 5.24 17.98
C ALA A 506 -1.71 6.08 16.71
N SER A 507 -0.67 6.73 16.18
CA SER A 507 -0.74 7.50 14.95
C SER A 507 -0.47 6.68 13.68
N SER A 508 0.08 5.48 13.81
CA SER A 508 0.43 4.62 12.68
C SER A 508 -0.78 4.08 11.91
N MET A 509 -0.56 3.67 10.66
CA MET A 509 -1.65 3.12 9.84
C MET A 509 -2.23 1.84 10.42
N ASP A 510 -1.42 1.02 11.09
CA ASP A 510 -1.81 -0.21 11.80
C ASP A 510 -2.29 0.03 13.25
N ALA A 511 -2.40 1.30 13.70
CA ALA A 511 -2.94 1.65 15.01
C ALA A 511 -4.46 1.40 15.17
N VAL A 512 -5.15 1.08 14.08
CA VAL A 512 -6.53 0.58 14.05
C VAL A 512 -6.54 -0.88 13.64
N GLU A 513 -7.54 -1.61 14.12
CA GLU A 513 -7.82 -2.98 13.73
C GLU A 513 -7.95 -3.07 12.18
N TRP A 514 -7.37 -4.10 11.58
CA TRP A 514 -7.17 -4.15 10.12
C TRP A 514 -8.48 -4.13 9.31
N ASP A 515 -9.56 -4.68 9.86
CA ASP A 515 -10.90 -4.68 9.28
C ASP A 515 -11.65 -3.33 9.45
N ALA A 516 -11.01 -2.32 10.05
CA ALA A 516 -11.52 -0.95 10.17
C ALA A 516 -10.68 0.09 9.42
N ILE A 517 -9.52 -0.31 8.86
CA ILE A 517 -8.57 0.62 8.24
C ILE A 517 -9.17 1.36 7.04
N ASP A 518 -10.11 0.73 6.34
CA ASP A 518 -10.75 1.26 5.13
C ASP A 518 -11.97 2.16 5.41
N ILE A 519 -12.36 2.36 6.67
CA ILE A 519 -13.53 3.20 6.99
C ILE A 519 -13.33 4.65 6.49
N PRO A 520 -12.20 5.34 6.75
CA PRO A 520 -12.00 6.70 6.26
C PRO A 520 -11.91 6.80 4.73
N SER A 521 -11.27 5.82 4.09
CA SER A 521 -11.09 5.77 2.65
C SER A 521 -12.40 5.48 1.91
N GLN A 522 -13.22 4.56 2.42
CA GLN A 522 -14.58 4.33 1.91
C GLN A 522 -15.50 5.54 2.17
N PHE A 523 -15.40 6.17 3.34
CA PHE A 523 -16.16 7.39 3.65
C PHE A 523 -15.89 8.50 2.63
N LEU A 524 -14.61 8.76 2.31
CA LEU A 524 -14.26 9.80 1.34
C LEU A 524 -14.76 9.46 -0.08
N SER A 525 -14.74 8.18 -0.45
CA SER A 525 -15.19 7.69 -1.75
C SER A 525 -16.67 8.02 -2.02
N HIS A 526 -17.52 8.10 -1.00
CA HIS A 526 -18.93 8.51 -1.16
C HIS A 526 -19.11 9.94 -1.71
N PHE A 527 -18.09 10.79 -1.63
CA PHE A 527 -18.16 12.14 -2.18
C PHE A 527 -17.96 12.17 -3.70
N CYS A 528 -17.46 11.09 -4.31
CA CYS A 528 -17.38 10.93 -5.76
C CYS A 528 -18.76 10.98 -6.42
N ASP A 529 -19.76 10.35 -5.80
CA ASP A 529 -21.12 10.23 -6.36
C ASP A 529 -22.07 11.37 -5.94
N ARG A 530 -21.64 12.25 -5.02
CA ARG A 530 -22.49 13.34 -4.52
C ARG A 530 -22.53 14.52 -5.48
N ARG A 531 -23.75 14.84 -5.93
CA ARG A 531 -24.04 16.04 -6.74
C ARG A 531 -23.71 17.30 -5.92
N GLY A 532 -22.57 17.93 -6.21
CA GLY A 532 -22.09 19.15 -5.55
C GLY A 532 -20.62 19.10 -5.15
N SER A 533 -20.06 17.91 -4.89
CA SER A 533 -18.67 17.76 -4.45
C SER A 533 -17.63 18.18 -5.50
N TRP A 534 -18.00 18.11 -6.79
CA TRP A 534 -17.11 18.36 -7.93
C TRP A 534 -17.52 19.57 -8.77
N ARG A 535 -18.56 20.31 -8.36
CA ARG A 535 -18.91 21.57 -9.02
C ARG A 535 -18.04 22.67 -8.43
N GLY A 536 -16.92 22.94 -9.09
CA GLY A 536 -16.31 24.27 -9.00
C GLY A 536 -17.38 25.34 -9.25
N ASP A 537 -17.26 26.48 -8.60
CA ASP A 537 -18.20 27.59 -8.69
C ASP A 537 -18.32 28.06 -10.16
N LEU A 538 -19.30 27.51 -10.89
CA LEU A 538 -19.60 27.84 -12.29
C LEU A 538 -20.08 29.29 -12.46
N SER A 539 -20.17 30.08 -11.39
CA SER A 539 -20.46 31.52 -11.45
C SER A 539 -19.26 32.38 -11.87
N LYS A 540 -18.08 31.78 -12.07
CA LYS A 540 -16.84 32.46 -12.53
C LYS A 540 -16.33 32.02 -13.92
N THR A 541 -17.21 31.49 -14.76
CA THR A 541 -17.04 31.37 -16.22
C THR A 541 -18.24 31.99 -16.89
#